data_AF-A0A1M5S0E0-F1
#
_entry.id   AF-A0A1M5S0E0-F1
#
_cell.length_a   1.000
_cell.length_b   1.000
_cell.length_c   1.000
_cell.angle_alpha   90.00
_cell.angle_beta   90.00
_cell.angle_gamma   90.00
#
_symmetry.space_group_name_H-M   'P 1'
#
loop_
_entity.id
_entity.type
_entity.pdbx_description
1 polymer ?
#
loop_
_entity_poly.entity_id
_entity_poly.type
_entity_poly.pdbx_seq_one_letter_code
_entity_poly.pdbx_strand_id
1 'polypeptide(L)'
;MMNRILFAALVFTAPACPVLAQDVKISVDMIGIGSMSCTHWRSTQERRLEGTIWIYGFWTGLNYVAAASDQTQAKTDATAIVNEVERTCAHRTSQTLASAAWTTYLESKR
;
A
#
# COMPACT_ATOMS: atom_id res chain seq x y z
N MET A 1 -47.20 -33.54 -39.42
CA MET A 1 -47.63 -33.59 -38.01
C MET A 1 -46.46 -33.11 -37.15
N MET A 2 -46.75 -32.18 -36.23
CA MET A 2 -45.87 -31.42 -35.32
C MET A 2 -44.75 -32.22 -34.63
N ASN A 3 -43.60 -31.60 -34.33
CA ASN A 3 -43.47 -30.73 -33.15
C ASN A 3 -42.13 -29.96 -33.14
N ARG A 4 -42.17 -28.62 -33.10
CA ARG A 4 -41.00 -27.77 -32.81
C ARG A 4 -41.11 -27.32 -31.36
N ILE A 5 -40.31 -27.92 -30.49
CA ILE A 5 -40.25 -27.57 -29.07
C ILE A 5 -39.34 -26.34 -28.92
N LEU A 6 -39.94 -25.20 -28.59
CA LEU A 6 -39.24 -23.97 -28.25
C LEU A 6 -38.75 -24.04 -26.80
N PHE A 7 -37.44 -24.06 -26.59
CA PHE A 7 -36.84 -23.86 -25.27
C PHE A 7 -36.82 -22.37 -24.95
N ALA A 8 -37.68 -21.92 -24.04
CA ALA A 8 -37.62 -20.56 -23.49
C ALA A 8 -36.45 -20.48 -22.50
N ALA A 9 -35.44 -19.67 -22.83
CA ALA A 9 -34.34 -19.38 -21.92
C ALA A 9 -34.80 -18.40 -20.81
N LEU A 10 -34.90 -18.89 -19.58
CA LEU A 10 -35.10 -18.07 -18.38
C LEU A 10 -33.78 -17.37 -18.05
N VAL A 11 -33.68 -16.09 -18.40
CA VAL A 11 -32.57 -15.22 -17.98
C VAL A 11 -32.81 -14.82 -16.53
N PHE A 12 -32.14 -15.50 -15.59
CA PHE A 12 -32.06 -15.06 -14.20
C PHE A 12 -31.13 -13.84 -14.12
N THR A 13 -31.70 -12.64 -14.07
CA THR A 13 -30.94 -11.44 -13.71
C THR A 13 -30.69 -11.45 -12.22
N ALA A 14 -29.55 -12.01 -11.80
CA ALA A 14 -29.07 -11.83 -10.44
C ALA A 14 -28.86 -10.32 -10.19
N PRO A 15 -29.43 -9.74 -9.12
CA PRO A 15 -29.15 -8.36 -8.77
C PRO A 15 -27.68 -8.25 -8.40
N ALA A 16 -26.90 -7.60 -9.27
CA ALA A 16 -25.54 -7.19 -8.93
C ALA A 16 -25.69 -6.07 -7.88
N CYS A 17 -25.59 -6.42 -6.59
CA CYS A 17 -25.36 -5.41 -5.56
C CYS A 17 -23.96 -4.85 -5.79
N PRO A 18 -23.80 -3.56 -6.18
CA PRO A 18 -22.49 -2.94 -6.15
C PRO A 18 -22.09 -2.85 -4.68
N VAL A 19 -21.22 -3.75 -4.24
CA VAL A 19 -20.49 -3.55 -2.98
C VAL A 19 -19.61 -2.33 -3.20
N LEU A 20 -20.01 -1.20 -2.63
CA LEU A 20 -19.14 -0.04 -2.54
C LEU A 20 -18.02 -0.44 -1.59
N ALA A 21 -16.83 -0.72 -2.13
CA ALA A 21 -15.64 -0.85 -1.31
C ALA A 21 -15.41 0.51 -0.64
N GLN A 22 -15.85 0.66 0.60
CA GLN A 22 -15.40 1.76 1.42
C GLN A 22 -13.94 1.47 1.73
N ASP A 23 -13.04 2.17 1.05
CA ASP A 23 -11.65 2.26 1.48
C ASP A 23 -11.69 2.80 2.90
N VAL A 24 -11.59 1.90 3.89
CA VAL A 24 -11.40 2.28 5.28
C VAL A 24 -10.07 3.01 5.30
N LYS A 25 -10.14 4.34 5.29
CA LYS A 25 -8.96 5.19 5.38
C LYS A 25 -8.42 5.03 6.80
N ILE A 26 -7.50 4.08 6.98
CA ILE A 26 -6.75 3.94 8.21
C ILE A 26 -5.95 5.24 8.39
N SER A 27 -6.41 6.09 9.29
CA SER A 27 -5.76 7.34 9.63
C SER A 27 -4.79 7.07 10.77
N VAL A 28 -3.52 6.93 10.44
CA VAL A 28 -2.44 6.80 11.42
C VAL A 28 -1.84 8.19 11.64
N ASP A 29 -1.72 8.60 12.90
CA ASP A 29 -0.99 9.83 13.22
C ASP A 29 0.51 9.61 13.01
N MET A 30 1.09 10.36 12.09
CA MET A 30 2.48 10.19 11.67
C MET A 30 3.34 11.27 12.32
N ILE A 31 4.43 10.86 12.96
CA ILE A 31 5.35 11.75 13.66
C ILE A 31 6.66 11.89 12.88
N GLY A 32 7.24 13.08 12.93
CA GLY A 32 8.54 13.40 12.30
C GLY A 32 8.46 13.47 10.76
N ILE A 33 9.59 13.24 10.09
CA ILE A 33 9.68 13.32 8.62
C ILE A 33 8.71 12.39 7.86
N GLY A 34 8.20 11.34 8.51
CA GLY A 34 7.16 10.46 7.95
C GLY A 34 5.87 11.17 7.56
N SER A 35 5.49 12.25 8.25
CA SER A 35 4.31 13.06 7.94
C SER A 35 4.55 14.10 6.84
N MET A 36 5.82 14.35 6.50
CA MET A 36 6.20 15.29 5.45
C MET A 36 6.07 14.65 4.07
N SER A 37 5.99 15.49 3.03
CA SER A 37 5.87 15.01 1.66
C SER A 37 7.15 14.35 1.14
N CYS A 38 7.02 13.48 0.14
CA CYS A 38 8.14 12.91 -0.60
C CYS A 38 9.05 13.99 -1.19
N THR A 39 8.49 15.11 -1.68
CA THR A 39 9.29 16.28 -2.11
C THR A 39 10.13 16.85 -0.97
N HIS A 40 9.55 17.00 0.23
CA HIS A 40 10.27 17.49 1.39
C HIS A 40 11.43 16.54 1.73
N TRP A 41 11.16 15.24 1.88
CA TRP A 41 12.19 14.24 2.18
C TRP A 41 13.37 14.29 1.20
N ARG A 42 13.09 14.41 -0.11
CA ARG A 42 14.12 14.35 -1.16
C ARG A 42 14.90 15.65 -1.37
N SER A 43 14.53 16.73 -0.70
CA SER A 43 15.00 18.09 -1.01
C SER A 43 16.41 18.43 -0.53
N THR A 44 16.92 17.80 0.54
CA THR A 44 18.30 17.99 1.00
C THR A 44 18.90 16.67 1.47
N GLN A 45 20.23 16.60 1.61
CA GLN A 45 20.90 15.40 2.08
C GLN A 45 20.55 15.10 3.54
N GLU A 46 20.42 16.12 4.39
CA GLU A 46 20.03 15.98 5.79
C GLU A 46 18.64 15.37 5.92
N ARG A 47 17.68 15.84 5.10
CA ARG A 47 16.32 15.29 5.05
C ARG A 47 16.33 13.85 4.52
N ARG A 48 17.15 13.55 3.51
CA ARG A 48 17.32 12.17 3.02
C ARG A 48 17.80 11.23 4.13
N LEU A 49 18.79 11.66 4.92
CA LEU A 49 19.33 10.90 6.05
C LEU A 49 18.29 10.71 7.16
N GLU A 50 17.60 11.77 7.57
CA GLU A 50 16.52 11.70 8.56
C GLU A 50 15.43 10.72 8.11
N GLY A 51 14.99 10.82 6.86
CA GLY A 51 13.97 9.94 6.31
C GLY A 51 14.44 8.49 6.17
N THR A 52 15.73 8.26 5.88
CA THR A 52 16.31 6.91 5.84
C THR A 52 16.21 6.24 7.22
N ILE A 53 16.60 6.94 8.27
CA ILE A 53 16.50 6.44 9.66
C ILE A 53 15.03 6.18 10.02
N TRP A 54 14.14 7.10 9.66
CA TRP A 54 12.71 6.97 9.90
C TRP A 54 12.12 5.75 9.17
N ILE A 55 12.48 5.52 7.89
CA ILE A 55 12.03 4.37 7.09
C ILE A 55 12.42 3.05 7.77
N TYR A 56 13.65 2.94 8.29
CA TYR A 56 14.09 1.73 8.99
C TYR A 56 13.27 1.45 10.24
N GLY A 57 12.99 2.49 11.05
CA GLY A 57 12.12 2.36 12.22
C GLY A 57 10.71 1.95 11.84
N PHE A 58 10.13 2.62 10.84
CA PHE A 58 8.78 2.32 10.35
C PHE A 58 8.68 0.88 9.83
N TRP A 59 9.61 0.44 8.99
CA TRP A 59 9.65 -0.93 8.45
C TRP A 59 9.79 -1.98 9.54
N THR A 60 10.64 -1.71 10.54
CA THR A 60 10.81 -2.58 11.71
C THR A 60 9.50 -2.72 12.49
N GLY A 61 8.81 -1.60 12.76
CA GLY A 61 7.51 -1.61 13.42
C GLY A 61 6.47 -2.41 12.64
N LEU A 62 6.42 -2.25 11.32
CA LEU A 62 5.52 -3.03 10.47
C LEU A 62 5.85 -4.53 10.49
N ASN A 63 7.12 -4.90 10.46
CA ASN A 63 7.54 -6.30 10.60
C ASN A 63 7.22 -6.88 11.97
N TYR A 64 7.34 -6.08 13.04
CA TYR A 64 6.93 -6.50 14.38
C TYR A 64 5.43 -6.79 14.44
N VAL A 65 4.59 -5.87 13.95
CA VAL A 65 3.12 -6.06 13.89
C VAL A 65 2.75 -7.25 13.01
N ALA A 66 3.41 -7.42 11.87
CA ALA A 66 3.20 -8.58 11.00
C ALA A 66 3.51 -9.89 11.73
N ALA A 67 4.65 -9.98 12.40
CA ALA A 67 5.02 -11.15 13.20
C ALA A 67 4.04 -11.43 14.33
N ALA A 68 3.61 -10.38 15.06
CA ALA A 68 2.66 -10.48 16.16
C ALA A 68 1.24 -10.85 15.71
N SER A 69 0.94 -10.70 14.41
CA SER A 69 -0.37 -10.99 13.81
C SER A 69 -0.33 -12.21 12.88
N ASP A 70 0.69 -13.07 12.99
CA ASP A 70 0.89 -14.25 12.13
C ASP A 70 0.90 -13.94 10.61
N GLN A 71 1.31 -12.73 10.24
CA GLN A 71 1.47 -12.32 8.85
C GLN A 71 2.93 -12.45 8.40
N THR A 72 3.13 -12.70 7.11
CA THR A 72 4.45 -12.68 6.48
C THR A 72 5.12 -11.31 6.69
N GLN A 73 6.36 -11.34 7.16
CA GLN A 73 7.20 -10.16 7.28
C GLN A 73 7.82 -9.81 5.92
N ALA A 74 8.01 -8.53 5.67
CA ALA A 74 8.77 -8.07 4.51
C ALA A 74 10.28 -8.16 4.81
N LYS A 75 10.88 -9.29 4.44
CA LYS A 75 12.32 -9.56 4.61
C LYS A 75 13.06 -9.09 3.36
N THR A 76 13.77 -7.98 3.46
CA THR A 76 14.59 -7.43 2.37
C THR A 76 15.79 -6.67 2.97
N ASP A 77 16.78 -6.34 2.13
CA ASP A 77 17.95 -5.58 2.54
C ASP A 77 17.60 -4.12 2.87
N ALA A 78 18.24 -3.54 3.88
CA ALA A 78 17.99 -2.17 4.32
C ALA A 78 18.17 -1.14 3.19
N THR A 79 19.20 -1.30 2.36
CA THR A 79 19.46 -0.41 1.23
C THR A 79 18.40 -0.56 0.16
N ALA A 80 17.93 -1.80 -0.07
CA ALA A 80 16.86 -2.07 -1.02
C ALA A 80 15.54 -1.41 -0.60
N ILE A 81 15.21 -1.39 0.69
CA ILE A 81 14.01 -0.71 1.22
C ILE A 81 14.02 0.77 0.81
N VAL A 82 15.09 1.48 1.14
CA VAL A 82 15.16 2.95 0.94
C VAL A 82 15.09 3.29 -0.54
N ASN A 83 15.77 2.52 -1.38
CA ASN A 83 15.75 2.71 -2.83
C ASN A 83 14.34 2.53 -3.40
N GLU A 84 13.59 1.53 -2.93
CA GLU A 84 12.23 1.30 -3.41
C GLU A 84 11.27 2.38 -2.90
N VAL A 85 11.40 2.82 -1.65
CA VAL A 85 10.65 3.96 -1.13
C VAL A 85 10.96 5.24 -1.93
N GLU A 86 12.22 5.48 -2.29
CA GLU A 86 12.60 6.61 -3.14
C GLU A 86 11.95 6.51 -4.52
N ARG A 87 11.92 5.31 -5.12
CA ARG A 87 11.21 5.07 -6.39
C ARG A 87 9.72 5.37 -6.24
N THR A 88 9.05 4.87 -5.22
CA THR A 88 7.62 5.15 -4.97
C THR A 88 7.37 6.65 -4.77
N CYS A 89 8.23 7.33 -4.01
CA CYS A 89 8.18 8.78 -3.82
C CYS A 89 8.43 9.58 -5.10
N ALA A 90 9.21 9.07 -6.05
CA ALA A 90 9.43 9.73 -7.34
C ALA A 90 8.18 9.76 -8.22
N HIS A 91 7.31 8.75 -8.10
CA HIS A 91 6.06 8.68 -8.87
C HIS A 91 4.96 9.59 -8.31
N ARG A 92 4.95 9.82 -6.99
CA ARG A 92 3.93 10.63 -6.30
C ARG A 92 4.58 11.54 -5.27
N THR A 93 5.07 12.68 -5.74
CA THR A 93 5.92 13.57 -4.93
C THR A 93 5.17 14.31 -3.81
N SER A 94 3.86 14.50 -3.94
CA SER A 94 3.02 15.18 -2.94
C SER A 94 2.56 14.28 -1.80
N GLN A 95 2.62 12.95 -1.95
CA GLN A 95 2.22 12.04 -0.87
C GLN A 95 3.21 12.08 0.29
N THR A 96 2.78 11.65 1.47
CA THR A 96 3.66 11.59 2.64
C THR A 96 4.70 10.47 2.49
N LEU A 97 5.86 10.64 3.13
CA LEU A 97 6.89 9.60 3.16
C LEU A 97 6.33 8.29 3.74
N ALA A 98 5.50 8.37 4.78
CA ALA A 98 4.88 7.21 5.38
C ALA A 98 3.93 6.46 4.42
N SER A 99 3.17 7.19 3.60
CA SER A 99 2.31 6.57 2.58
C SER A 99 3.15 5.85 1.53
N ALA A 100 4.26 6.44 1.10
CA ALA A 100 5.17 5.80 0.16
C ALA A 100 5.76 4.51 0.77
N ALA A 101 6.29 4.60 1.99
CA ALA A 101 6.87 3.47 2.70
C ALA A 101 5.87 2.34 2.94
N TRP A 102 4.62 2.67 3.27
CA TRP A 102 3.54 1.69 3.42
C TRP A 102 3.22 0.97 2.11
N THR A 103 3.09 1.70 1.00
CA THR A 103 2.87 1.09 -0.32
C THR A 103 4.01 0.15 -0.69
N THR A 104 5.26 0.59 -0.55
CA THR A 104 6.45 -0.23 -0.79
C THR A 104 6.47 -1.48 0.10
N TYR A 105 6.08 -1.36 1.37
CA TYR A 105 6.01 -2.49 2.30
C TYR A 105 4.98 -3.54 1.86
N LEU A 106 3.79 -3.11 1.46
CA LEU A 106 2.75 -4.02 0.95
C LEU A 106 3.19 -4.73 -0.33
N GLU A 107 3.87 -4.02 -1.23
CA GLU A 107 4.40 -4.59 -2.47
C GLU A 107 5.50 -5.61 -2.21
N SER A 108 6.35 -5.39 -1.21
CA SER A 108 7.42 -6.33 -0.84
C SER A 108 6.96 -7.65 -0.21
N LYS A 109 5.67 -7.77 0.11
CA LYS A 109 5.05 -9.01 0.62
C LYS A 109 4.30 -9.82 -0.43
N ARG A 110 4.09 -9.26 -1.62
CA ARG A 110 3.51 -10.01 -2.75
C ARG A 110 4.54 -10.96 -3.33
#